data_AF-A0A3P9J595-F1
#
_entry.id   AF-A0A3P9J595-F1
#
_cell.length_a   1.000
_cell.length_b   1.000
_cell.length_c   1.000
_cell.angle_alpha   90.00
_cell.angle_beta   90.00
_cell.angle_gamma   90.00
#
_symmetry.space_group_name_H-M   'P 1'
#
loop_
_entity.id
_entity.type
_entity.pdbx_description
1 polymer ?
#
loop_
_entity_poly.entity_id
_entity_poly.type
_entity_poly.pdbx_seq_one_letter_code
_entity_poly.pdbx_strand_id
1 'polypeptide(L)'
;QRLALMEKSPGENGSTYVLIFHPHVSTRLDPFQLNFHFYNGTKPAGATKENLMKRFYFEKQNKTLICFQSLLIRITIEQMISEKTAEAAQFERAPRRVCSIPNNFSGPDVLGVVGHLALIEDDEAARVISWHLRGDMDCVITRTTEAARSIYADTHGNQQVMPLDKKWKPLPHTKNGRTLFPPAGNPVYARQLLICPKEKQICDTVFKNLLGDTIVMDDLNSATNYRREVLRNQAFCPTILTRDGNRVSAKGKFGGSQNKAPRIEGLQVFSAPFPKRYYALKEETDMLLEYCAALTKKEKAEEEQRNHLKTLESPEMIQKQEQVTQMKMQLQEIEKQLGEIFFCPTAVLDGKNQIVFCLFFFLTAPSCQPPPPPHSQKLSKICSH
;
A
#
# COMPACT_ATOMS: atom_id res chain seq x y z
N GLN A 1 6.50 5.06 -7.08
CA GLN A 1 7.48 4.67 -8.13
C GLN A 1 8.58 3.86 -7.47
N ARG A 2 8.90 2.66 -7.98
CA ARG A 2 10.02 1.85 -7.47
C ARG A 2 11.31 2.42 -8.06
N LEU A 3 12.21 2.94 -7.20
CA LEU A 3 13.57 3.31 -7.59
C LEU A 3 14.28 2.03 -8.06
N ALA A 4 14.58 1.94 -9.35
CA ALA A 4 15.36 0.85 -9.93
C ALA A 4 16.81 1.32 -10.07
N LEU A 5 17.74 0.53 -9.53
CA LEU A 5 19.16 0.69 -9.83
C LEU A 5 19.38 0.29 -11.30
N MET A 6 19.67 1.27 -12.16
CA MET A 6 20.07 0.99 -13.54
C MET A 6 21.53 0.57 -13.57
N GLU A 7 21.82 -0.62 -14.09
CA GLU A 7 23.17 -0.94 -14.54
C GLU A 7 23.55 0.01 -15.69
N LYS A 8 24.74 0.60 -15.62
CA LYS A 8 25.28 1.63 -16.55
C LYS A 8 24.58 3.00 -16.46
N SER A 9 24.26 3.44 -15.24
CA SER A 9 23.89 4.84 -14.98
C SER A 9 24.96 5.81 -15.54
N PRO A 10 24.58 6.92 -16.20
CA PRO A 10 25.51 7.94 -16.74
C PRO A 10 26.17 8.80 -15.64
N GLY A 11 26.18 8.32 -14.39
CA GLY A 11 26.76 9.03 -13.26
C GLY A 11 28.26 9.27 -13.45
N GLU A 12 28.72 10.45 -13.05
CA GLU A 12 30.14 10.79 -13.02
C GLU A 12 30.81 10.16 -11.80
N ASN A 13 31.90 9.44 -12.03
CA ASN A 13 32.64 8.76 -10.96
C ASN A 13 33.23 9.78 -9.96
N GLY A 14 32.91 9.61 -8.69
CA GLY A 14 33.35 10.51 -7.61
C GLY A 14 32.43 11.72 -7.37
N SER A 15 31.36 11.87 -8.15
CA SER A 15 30.36 12.93 -7.97
C SER A 15 29.35 12.58 -6.89
N THR A 16 28.83 13.61 -6.21
CA THR A 16 27.81 13.49 -5.16
C THR A 16 26.46 13.89 -5.74
N TYR A 17 25.47 13.02 -5.61
CA TYR A 17 24.11 13.26 -6.06
C TYR A 17 23.20 13.46 -4.85
N VAL A 18 22.27 14.41 -4.96
CA VAL A 18 21.29 14.72 -3.92
C VAL A 18 19.91 14.35 -4.45
N LEU A 19 19.28 13.34 -3.83
CA LEU A 19 17.87 13.04 -4.03
C LEU A 19 17.05 13.93 -3.10
N ILE A 20 16.22 14.79 -3.68
CA ILE A 20 15.33 15.67 -2.93
C ILE A 20 13.92 15.09 -2.96
N PHE A 21 13.42 14.70 -1.79
CA PHE A 21 12.09 14.13 -1.62
C PHE A 21 11.16 15.19 -1.04
N HIS A 22 10.15 15.54 -1.82
CA HIS A 22 9.13 16.50 -1.43
C HIS A 22 7.96 15.74 -0.78
N PRO A 23 7.70 15.92 0.53
CA PRO A 23 6.54 15.30 1.17
C PRO A 23 5.25 15.90 0.61
N HIS A 24 4.34 15.05 0.13
CA HIS A 24 3.05 15.46 -0.40
C HIS A 24 1.98 15.37 0.69
N VAL A 25 2.01 16.31 1.64
CA VAL A 25 1.03 16.42 2.73
C VAL A 25 0.42 17.83 2.77
N SER A 26 -0.75 17.96 3.39
CA SER A 26 -1.56 19.19 3.45
C SER A 26 -0.80 20.41 4.01
N THR A 27 0.20 20.16 4.85
CA THR A 27 1.07 21.16 5.49
C THR A 27 2.44 21.21 4.80
N ARG A 28 3.00 22.40 4.58
CA ARG A 28 4.37 22.54 4.05
C ARG A 28 5.38 21.96 5.05
N LEU A 29 5.93 20.80 4.72
CA LEU A 29 7.11 20.23 5.37
C LEU A 29 8.32 20.47 4.46
N ASP A 30 9.49 20.70 5.08
CA ASP A 30 10.72 20.89 4.33
C ASP A 30 11.11 19.60 3.57
N PRO A 31 11.55 19.71 2.29
CA PRO A 31 11.99 18.55 1.53
C PRO A 31 13.15 17.83 2.21
N PHE A 32 13.10 16.51 2.29
CA PHE A 32 14.22 15.74 2.83
C PHE A 32 15.22 15.40 1.72
N GLN A 33 16.50 15.56 2.02
CA GLN A 33 17.60 15.32 1.08
C GLN A 33 18.32 14.02 1.45
N LEU A 34 18.56 13.16 0.47
CA LEU A 34 19.39 11.97 0.58
C LEU A 34 20.59 12.13 -0.35
N ASN A 35 21.77 12.26 0.24
CA ASN A 35 23.02 12.35 -0.49
C ASN A 35 23.54 10.93 -0.76
N PHE A 36 23.89 10.63 -2.00
CA PHE A 36 24.57 9.39 -2.34
C PHE A 36 25.72 9.65 -3.31
N HIS A 37 26.79 8.88 -3.17
CA HIS A 37 27.99 9.02 -4.00
C HIS A 37 28.02 7.92 -5.06
N PHE A 38 28.33 8.31 -6.29
CA PHE A 38 28.49 7.36 -7.39
C PHE A 38 29.97 6.98 -7.54
N TYR A 39 30.27 5.69 -7.40
CA TYR A 39 31.60 5.13 -7.63
C TYR A 39 31.52 3.99 -8.64
N ASN A 40 32.25 4.11 -9.76
CA ASN A 40 32.24 3.10 -10.83
C ASN A 40 33.33 2.01 -10.67
N GLY A 41 34.04 1.98 -9.54
CA GLY A 41 35.12 1.02 -9.26
C GLY A 41 36.50 1.40 -9.82
N THR A 42 36.63 2.48 -10.59
CA THR A 42 37.95 3.01 -11.02
C THR A 42 38.45 4.04 -10.01
N LYS A 43 39.66 3.84 -9.45
CA LYS A 43 40.29 4.81 -8.54
C LYS A 43 40.46 6.13 -9.30
N PRO A 44 39.91 7.27 -8.81
CA PRO A 44 40.20 8.56 -9.42
C PRO A 44 41.68 8.88 -9.24
N ALA A 45 42.38 9.11 -10.36
CA ALA A 45 43.76 9.57 -10.35
C ALA A 45 43.84 10.89 -9.57
N GLY A 46 44.44 10.88 -8.38
CA GLY A 46 44.63 12.06 -7.54
C GLY A 46 43.83 12.13 -6.23
N ALA A 47 43.03 11.13 -5.86
CA ALA A 47 42.43 11.08 -4.53
C ALA A 47 43.47 10.68 -3.47
N THR A 48 44.18 11.65 -2.90
CA THR A 48 45.03 11.46 -1.73
C THR A 48 44.19 11.13 -0.50
N LYS A 49 44.72 10.27 0.39
CA LYS A 49 44.17 9.89 1.71
C LYS A 49 43.68 11.11 2.51
N GLU A 50 44.34 12.24 2.29
CA GLU A 50 44.09 13.55 2.89
C GLU A 50 42.78 14.23 2.45
N ASN A 51 42.33 14.06 1.19
CA ASN A 51 41.04 14.60 0.70
C ASN A 51 39.85 13.80 1.25
N LEU A 52 40.01 12.49 1.42
CA LEU A 52 39.07 11.63 2.16
C LEU A 52 39.03 12.04 3.64
N MET A 53 40.18 12.25 4.28
CA MET A 53 40.26 12.67 5.68
C MET A 53 39.65 14.07 5.93
N LYS A 54 39.93 15.07 5.09
CA LYS A 54 39.34 16.41 5.21
C LYS A 54 37.81 16.40 5.02
N ARG A 55 37.29 15.57 4.09
CA ARG A 55 35.84 15.34 3.94
C ARG A 55 35.23 14.68 5.18
N PHE A 56 35.92 13.70 5.76
CA PHE A 56 35.54 13.06 7.02
C PHE A 56 35.46 14.05 8.18
N TYR A 57 36.42 14.96 8.31
CA TYR A 57 36.40 15.99 9.35
C TYR A 57 35.27 17.01 9.15
N PHE A 58 34.95 17.37 7.91
CA PHE A 58 33.83 18.27 7.59
C PHE A 58 32.46 17.62 7.89
N GLU A 59 32.28 16.34 7.58
CA GLU A 59 31.10 15.54 8.01
C GLU A 59 31.01 15.39 9.53
N LYS A 60 32.15 15.30 10.22
CA LYS A 60 32.21 15.17 11.68
C LYS A 60 31.83 16.46 12.41
N GLN A 61 32.06 17.64 11.82
CA GLN A 61 31.67 18.93 12.41
C GLN A 61 30.22 19.32 12.12
N ASN A 62 29.65 18.95 10.96
CA ASN A 62 28.23 19.18 10.65
C ASN A 62 27.26 18.20 11.37
N LYS A 63 27.80 17.20 12.07
CA LYS A 63 27.05 16.12 12.72
C LYS A 63 26.08 16.60 13.81
N THR A 64 26.49 17.57 14.62
CA THR A 64 25.67 18.07 15.74
C THR A 64 24.45 18.83 15.23
N LEU A 65 24.61 19.62 14.16
CA LEU A 65 23.53 20.40 13.56
C LEU A 65 22.51 19.50 12.84
N ILE A 66 22.99 18.52 12.08
CA ILE A 66 22.14 17.55 11.36
C ILE A 66 21.38 16.65 12.34
N CYS A 67 22.03 16.19 13.42
CA CYS A 67 21.39 15.38 14.45
C CYS A 67 20.30 16.17 15.20
N PHE A 68 20.56 17.45 15.51
CA PHE A 68 19.59 18.32 16.16
C PHE A 68 18.38 18.61 15.26
N GLN A 69 18.60 18.88 13.97
CA GLN A 69 17.51 19.03 12.98
C GLN A 69 16.68 17.75 12.84
N SER A 70 17.32 16.58 12.76
CA SER A 70 16.60 15.29 12.69
C SER A 70 15.76 15.02 13.94
N LEU A 71 16.30 15.32 15.12
CA LEU A 71 15.59 15.16 16.39
C LEU A 71 14.39 16.11 16.50
N LEU A 72 14.55 17.37 16.09
CA LEU A 72 13.46 18.35 16.07
C LEU A 72 12.34 17.92 15.14
N ILE A 73 12.66 17.49 13.92
CA ILE A 73 11.67 16.99 12.95
C ILE A 73 10.88 15.83 13.55
N ARG A 74 11.55 14.87 14.20
CA ARG A 74 10.88 13.72 14.84
C ARG A 74 9.90 14.17 15.93
N ILE A 75 10.33 15.05 16.83
CA ILE A 75 9.47 15.58 17.91
C ILE A 75 8.26 16.31 17.32
N THR A 76 8.45 17.13 16.28
CA THR A 76 7.36 17.85 15.61
C THR A 76 6.33 16.89 15.03
N ILE A 77 6.76 15.80 14.39
CA ILE A 77 5.84 14.84 13.77
C ILE A 77 5.08 14.05 14.83
N GLU A 78 5.75 13.61 15.90
CA GLU A 78 5.11 12.93 17.03
C GLU A 78 4.03 13.83 17.66
N GLN A 79 4.32 15.13 17.81
CA GLN A 79 3.34 16.11 18.27
C GLN A 79 2.16 16.25 17.30
N MET A 80 2.41 16.36 15.99
CA MET A 80 1.35 16.43 14.98
C MET A 80 0.45 15.18 14.97
N ILE A 81 1.04 13.99 15.13
CA ILE A 81 0.29 12.72 15.27
C ILE A 81 -0.59 12.77 16.51
N SER A 82 -0.04 13.19 17.65
CA SER A 82 -0.78 13.32 18.91
C SER A 82 -1.96 14.28 18.79
N GLU A 83 -1.73 15.47 18.22
CA GLU A 83 -2.76 16.49 18.01
C GLU A 83 -3.88 16.01 17.10
N LYS A 84 -3.54 15.43 15.94
CA LYS A 84 -4.54 14.90 15.00
C LYS A 84 -5.31 13.71 15.56
N THR A 85 -4.64 12.85 16.32
CA THR A 85 -5.29 11.72 17.01
C THR A 85 -6.25 12.23 18.09
N ALA A 86 -5.87 13.27 18.83
CA ALA A 86 -6.73 13.90 19.82
C ALA A 86 -7.95 14.57 19.17
N GLU A 87 -7.78 15.27 18.05
CA GLU A 87 -8.89 15.83 17.25
C GLU A 87 -9.82 14.72 16.74
N ALA A 88 -9.28 13.63 16.20
CA ALA A 88 -10.07 12.47 15.76
C ALA A 88 -10.88 11.84 16.91
N ALA A 89 -10.29 11.73 18.10
CA ALA A 89 -10.95 11.20 19.29
C ALA A 89 -12.11 12.10 19.79
N GLN A 90 -12.10 13.40 19.48
CA GLN A 90 -13.25 14.27 19.78
C GLN A 90 -14.47 13.88 18.94
N PHE A 91 -14.29 13.56 17.66
CA PHE A 91 -15.39 13.08 16.81
C PHE A 91 -15.95 11.73 17.27
N GLU A 92 -15.11 10.86 17.84
CA GLU A 92 -15.54 9.56 18.39
C GLU A 92 -16.39 9.71 19.66
N ARG A 93 -16.11 10.73 20.48
CA ARG A 93 -16.86 11.04 21.72
C ARG A 93 -18.11 11.87 21.46
N ALA A 94 -18.16 12.60 20.34
CA ALA A 94 -19.31 13.42 19.99
C ALA A 94 -20.57 12.55 19.83
N PRO A 95 -21.74 13.02 20.31
CA PRO A 95 -22.98 12.28 20.15
C PRO A 95 -23.31 12.14 18.66
N ARG A 96 -23.53 10.90 18.23
CA ARG A 96 -23.97 10.57 16.87
C ARG A 96 -25.04 9.50 16.93
N ARG A 97 -25.84 9.40 15.87
CA ARG A 97 -26.73 8.26 15.67
C ARG A 97 -25.91 6.97 15.54
N VAL A 98 -26.19 6.01 16.41
CA VAL A 98 -25.60 4.67 16.41
C VAL A 98 -26.72 3.64 16.31
N CYS A 99 -26.52 2.63 15.46
CA CYS A 99 -27.42 1.50 15.36
C CYS A 99 -27.42 0.73 16.68
N SER A 100 -28.61 0.58 17.27
CA SER A 100 -28.83 -0.09 18.56
C SER A 100 -29.02 -1.61 18.45
N ILE A 101 -28.99 -2.16 17.23
CA ILE A 101 -29.17 -3.60 17.00
C ILE A 101 -27.95 -4.35 17.56
N PRO A 102 -28.14 -5.44 18.32
CA PRO A 102 -27.02 -6.26 18.78
C PRO A 102 -26.23 -6.85 17.60
N ASN A 103 -24.90 -6.78 17.67
CA ASN A 103 -24.02 -7.33 16.63
C ASN A 103 -23.27 -8.56 17.16
N ASN A 104 -23.99 -9.68 17.27
CA ASN A 104 -23.48 -10.90 17.89
C ASN A 104 -22.88 -11.89 16.88
N PHE A 105 -22.97 -11.59 15.58
CA PHE A 105 -22.57 -12.50 14.52
C PHE A 105 -21.29 -12.01 13.86
N SER A 106 -20.26 -12.87 13.87
CA SER A 106 -18.97 -12.61 13.24
C SER A 106 -18.36 -13.91 12.74
N GLY A 107 -17.56 -13.83 11.68
CA GLY A 107 -16.93 -14.98 11.06
C GLY A 107 -16.42 -14.66 9.65
N PRO A 108 -15.58 -15.51 9.06
CA PRO A 108 -14.99 -15.27 7.73
C PRO A 108 -16.06 -15.17 6.63
N ASP A 109 -17.12 -15.98 6.72
CA ASP A 109 -18.24 -16.01 5.76
C ASP A 109 -19.43 -15.15 6.18
N VAL A 110 -19.33 -14.41 7.30
CA VAL A 110 -20.38 -13.52 7.80
C VAL A 110 -19.98 -12.08 7.50
N LEU A 111 -20.77 -11.39 6.68
CA LEU A 111 -20.56 -9.97 6.37
C LEU A 111 -20.95 -9.09 7.55
N GLY A 112 -22.06 -9.44 8.21
CA GLY A 112 -22.59 -8.76 9.39
C GLY A 112 -24.11 -8.61 9.34
N VAL A 113 -24.66 -7.93 10.34
CA VAL A 113 -26.09 -7.63 10.46
C VAL A 113 -26.44 -6.39 9.64
N VAL A 114 -27.57 -6.41 8.91
CA VAL A 114 -28.00 -5.34 7.98
C VAL A 114 -27.83 -3.94 8.57
N GLY A 115 -28.35 -3.68 9.78
CA GLY A 115 -28.27 -2.37 10.43
C GLY A 115 -26.86 -1.82 10.67
N HIS A 116 -25.83 -2.67 10.63
CA HIS A 116 -24.42 -2.31 10.82
C HIS A 116 -23.61 -2.28 9.52
N LEU A 117 -24.19 -2.76 8.41
CA LEU A 117 -23.49 -2.84 7.12
C LEU A 117 -23.41 -1.50 6.38
N ALA A 118 -24.33 -0.58 6.69
CA ALA A 118 -24.41 0.73 6.05
C ALA A 118 -24.59 1.86 7.06
N LEU A 119 -24.13 3.04 6.65
CA LEU A 119 -24.29 4.31 7.34
C LEU A 119 -25.13 5.24 6.47
N ILE A 120 -25.91 6.13 7.08
CA ILE A 120 -26.69 7.15 6.35
C ILE A 120 -26.45 8.51 7.02
N GLU A 121 -26.00 9.47 6.23
CA GLU A 121 -25.71 10.84 6.67
C GLU A 121 -27.01 11.63 6.96
N ASP A 122 -27.97 11.59 6.03
CA ASP A 122 -29.26 12.28 6.13
C ASP A 122 -30.17 11.61 7.18
N ASP A 123 -30.52 12.35 8.24
CA ASP A 123 -31.30 11.88 9.38
C ASP A 123 -32.73 11.46 8.99
N GLU A 124 -33.37 12.22 8.11
CA GLU A 124 -34.73 11.94 7.66
C GLU A 124 -34.72 10.72 6.73
N ALA A 125 -33.73 10.63 5.84
CA ALA A 125 -33.54 9.44 5.02
C ALA A 125 -33.27 8.20 5.89
N ALA A 126 -32.40 8.32 6.91
CA ALA A 126 -32.10 7.22 7.83
C ALA A 126 -33.37 6.73 8.53
N ARG A 127 -34.19 7.66 9.04
CA ARG A 127 -35.47 7.36 9.69
C ARG A 127 -36.41 6.59 8.77
N VAL A 128 -36.64 7.04 7.54
CA VAL A 128 -37.62 6.42 6.64
C VAL A 128 -37.12 5.12 6.01
N ILE A 129 -35.82 5.03 5.69
CA ILE A 129 -35.21 3.81 5.15
C ILE A 129 -35.20 2.72 6.23
N SER A 130 -34.74 3.03 7.46
CA SER A 130 -34.75 2.06 8.56
C SER A 130 -36.15 1.63 8.96
N TRP A 131 -37.13 2.53 8.95
CA TRP A 131 -38.53 2.15 9.16
C TRP A 131 -39.05 1.24 8.04
N HIS A 132 -38.72 1.53 6.78
CA HIS A 132 -39.13 0.70 5.66
C HIS A 132 -38.55 -0.72 5.76
N LEU A 133 -37.29 -0.83 6.19
CA LEU A 133 -36.57 -2.09 6.36
C LEU A 133 -36.72 -2.73 7.75
N ARG A 134 -37.60 -2.21 8.63
CA ARG A 134 -37.64 -2.61 10.05
C ARG A 134 -37.64 -4.13 10.26
N GLY A 135 -38.32 -4.88 9.39
CA GLY A 135 -38.40 -6.35 9.47
C GLY A 135 -37.16 -7.11 9.01
N ASP A 136 -36.21 -6.44 8.36
CA ASP A 136 -34.97 -7.01 7.80
C ASP A 136 -33.70 -6.43 8.46
N MET A 137 -33.83 -5.45 9.36
CA MET A 137 -32.70 -4.71 9.93
C MET A 137 -31.75 -5.56 10.79
N ASP A 138 -32.28 -6.62 11.40
CA ASP A 138 -31.57 -7.59 12.23
C ASP A 138 -31.17 -8.86 11.46
N CYS A 139 -31.43 -8.92 10.15
CA CYS A 139 -31.03 -10.03 9.30
C CYS A 139 -29.50 -10.12 9.18
N VAL A 140 -28.96 -11.34 9.26
CA VAL A 140 -27.53 -11.61 9.14
C VAL A 140 -27.18 -11.94 7.70
N ILE A 141 -26.21 -11.21 7.15
CA ILE A 141 -25.79 -11.37 5.78
C ILE A 141 -24.53 -12.22 5.70
N THR A 142 -24.56 -13.25 4.86
CA THR A 142 -23.45 -14.19 4.66
C THR A 142 -22.96 -14.21 3.21
N ARG A 143 -21.69 -14.58 3.02
CA ARG A 143 -21.10 -14.77 1.69
C ARG A 143 -21.61 -16.05 1.03
N THR A 144 -21.87 -17.09 1.83
CA THR A 144 -22.27 -18.42 1.36
C THR A 144 -23.61 -18.85 1.94
N THR A 145 -24.28 -19.78 1.24
CA THR A 145 -25.57 -20.34 1.69
C THR A 145 -25.35 -21.31 2.85
N GLU A 146 -24.21 -21.97 2.90
CA GLU A 146 -23.79 -22.89 3.95
C GLU A 146 -23.66 -22.16 5.29
N ALA A 147 -23.00 -20.99 5.30
CA ALA A 147 -22.90 -20.15 6.49
C ALA A 147 -24.27 -19.65 6.96
N ALA A 148 -25.15 -19.25 6.05
CA ALA A 148 -26.52 -18.87 6.39
C ALA A 148 -27.30 -20.04 7.04
N ARG A 149 -27.19 -21.25 6.46
CA ARG A 149 -27.84 -22.45 7.00
C ARG A 149 -27.31 -22.83 8.38
N SER A 150 -26.01 -22.69 8.62
CA SER A 150 -25.41 -22.94 9.94
C SER A 150 -26.02 -22.02 10.99
N ILE A 151 -26.02 -20.71 10.76
CA ILE A 151 -26.58 -19.72 11.70
C ILE A 151 -28.07 -19.98 11.92
N TYR A 152 -28.82 -20.29 10.87
CA TYR A 152 -30.23 -20.64 10.99
C TYR A 152 -30.43 -21.87 11.89
N ALA A 153 -29.63 -22.93 11.71
CA ALA A 153 -29.71 -24.13 12.54
C ALA A 153 -29.32 -23.84 14.00
N ASP A 154 -28.22 -23.14 14.24
CA ASP A 154 -27.70 -22.81 15.57
C ASP A 154 -28.68 -21.95 16.38
N THR A 155 -29.44 -21.09 15.69
CA THR A 155 -30.46 -20.22 16.28
C THR A 155 -31.85 -20.84 16.31
N HIS A 156 -31.98 -22.13 15.95
CA HIS A 156 -33.24 -22.87 15.88
C HIS A 156 -34.29 -22.20 14.97
N GLY A 157 -33.82 -21.56 13.90
CA GLY A 157 -34.64 -20.87 12.91
C GLY A 157 -35.15 -19.49 13.33
N ASN A 158 -34.79 -19.00 14.52
CA ASN A 158 -35.24 -17.70 15.01
C ASN A 158 -34.52 -16.52 14.34
N GLN A 159 -33.29 -16.73 13.88
CA GLN A 159 -32.50 -15.68 13.23
C GLN A 159 -32.77 -15.63 11.72
N GLN A 160 -33.12 -14.44 11.22
CA GLN A 160 -33.17 -14.18 9.79
C GLN A 160 -31.75 -14.16 9.20
N VAL A 161 -31.57 -14.82 8.06
CA VAL A 161 -30.29 -14.91 7.35
C VAL A 161 -30.50 -14.69 5.85
N MET A 162 -29.56 -14.04 5.17
CA MET A 162 -29.59 -13.85 3.72
C MET A 162 -28.20 -14.06 3.10
N PRO A 163 -28.02 -15.05 2.20
CA PRO A 163 -26.81 -15.19 1.38
C PRO A 163 -26.81 -14.22 0.19
N LEU A 164 -25.63 -13.87 -0.31
CA LEU A 164 -25.46 -12.96 -1.45
C LEU A 164 -25.74 -13.62 -2.82
N ASP A 165 -26.64 -13.03 -3.64
CA ASP A 165 -26.80 -13.38 -5.08
C ASP A 165 -27.34 -12.22 -5.98
N LYS A 166 -26.62 -11.92 -7.09
CA LYS A 166 -26.99 -11.29 -8.41
C LYS A 166 -27.23 -9.74 -8.63
N LYS A 167 -27.02 -9.32 -9.92
CA LYS A 167 -26.68 -7.98 -10.52
C LYS A 167 -27.83 -6.98 -10.91
N TRP A 168 -27.46 -5.74 -11.35
CA TRP A 168 -28.13 -4.39 -11.36
C TRP A 168 -29.07 -3.93 -12.53
N LYS A 169 -29.91 -2.87 -12.32
CA LYS A 169 -30.72 -2.07 -13.31
C LYS A 169 -30.81 -0.53 -12.99
N PRO A 170 -31.02 0.36 -14.00
CA PRO A 170 -31.05 1.84 -13.86
C PRO A 170 -32.41 2.49 -13.46
N LEU A 171 -32.39 3.79 -13.09
CA LEU A 171 -33.54 4.61 -12.61
C LEU A 171 -34.71 4.70 -13.63
N PRO A 172 -35.99 4.64 -13.19
CA PRO A 172 -37.15 4.59 -14.10
C PRO A 172 -37.34 5.81 -15.01
N HIS A 173 -36.93 7.02 -14.58
CA HIS A 173 -37.03 8.23 -15.39
C HIS A 173 -35.91 8.33 -16.45
N THR A 174 -34.99 7.37 -16.48
CA THR A 174 -33.86 7.32 -17.41
C THR A 174 -33.96 6.06 -18.26
N LYS A 175 -34.15 6.21 -19.58
CA LYS A 175 -34.18 5.09 -20.53
C LYS A 175 -33.07 5.28 -21.55
N ASN A 176 -32.16 4.31 -21.66
CA ASN A 176 -31.00 4.35 -22.57
C ASN A 176 -30.14 5.63 -22.46
N GLY A 177 -29.90 6.11 -21.23
CA GLY A 177 -29.10 7.30 -20.97
C GLY A 177 -29.79 8.64 -21.26
N ARG A 178 -31.07 8.63 -21.65
CA ARG A 178 -31.89 9.84 -21.83
C ARG A 178 -32.92 9.98 -20.70
N THR A 179 -33.00 11.19 -20.15
CA THR A 179 -34.02 11.58 -19.16
C THR A 179 -35.37 11.73 -19.87
N LEU A 180 -36.36 10.93 -19.47
CA LEU A 180 -37.71 10.94 -20.05
C LEU A 180 -38.49 12.20 -19.65
N PHE A 181 -38.29 12.68 -18.42
CA PHE A 181 -38.88 13.91 -17.90
C PHE A 181 -38.01 14.43 -16.72
N PRO A 182 -37.97 15.75 -16.47
CA PRO A 182 -37.24 16.30 -15.33
C PRO A 182 -38.02 16.06 -14.02
N PRO A 183 -37.52 15.27 -13.07
CA PRO A 183 -38.24 15.03 -11.84
C PRO A 183 -38.00 16.14 -10.81
N ALA A 184 -39.07 16.63 -10.17
CA ALA A 184 -38.97 17.47 -8.97
C ALA A 184 -38.67 16.62 -7.72
N GLY A 185 -38.09 17.23 -6.68
CA GLY A 185 -37.88 16.57 -5.37
C GLY A 185 -36.73 15.55 -5.32
N ASN A 186 -35.70 15.74 -6.16
CA ASN A 186 -34.41 15.04 -6.14
C ASN A 186 -34.49 13.53 -5.94
N PRO A 187 -35.11 12.77 -6.86
CA PRO A 187 -35.27 11.33 -6.69
C PRO A 187 -33.91 10.63 -6.72
N VAL A 188 -33.57 9.99 -5.61
CA VAL A 188 -32.39 9.13 -5.48
C VAL A 188 -32.84 7.74 -5.07
N TYR A 189 -32.14 6.70 -5.53
CA TYR A 189 -32.41 5.38 -4.99
C TYR A 189 -32.04 5.35 -3.51
N ALA A 190 -32.87 4.74 -2.67
CA ALA A 190 -32.58 4.60 -1.23
C ALA A 190 -31.19 4.00 -0.96
N ARG A 191 -30.77 3.04 -1.80
CA ARG A 191 -29.44 2.42 -1.72
C ARG A 191 -28.27 3.36 -2.00
N GLN A 192 -28.48 4.45 -2.76
CA GLN A 192 -27.44 5.44 -3.05
C GLN A 192 -27.17 6.37 -1.87
N LEU A 193 -28.08 6.41 -0.88
CA LEU A 193 -27.89 7.15 0.37
C LEU A 193 -27.12 6.35 1.42
N LEU A 194 -26.78 5.09 1.12
CA LEU A 194 -26.03 4.21 2.00
C LEU A 194 -24.53 4.35 1.76
N ILE A 195 -23.78 4.43 2.86
CA ILE A 195 -22.32 4.41 2.88
C ILE A 195 -21.91 3.07 3.50
N CYS A 196 -21.26 2.19 2.72
CA CYS A 196 -20.76 0.89 3.18
C CYS A 196 -19.24 0.96 3.43
N PRO A 197 -18.74 1.08 4.68
CA PRO A 197 -17.32 1.34 4.96
C PRO A 197 -16.40 0.16 4.66
N LYS A 198 -16.89 -1.07 4.83
CA LYS A 198 -16.09 -2.30 4.66
C LYS A 198 -15.91 -2.67 3.19
N GLU A 199 -17.02 -2.86 2.48
CA GLU A 199 -17.02 -3.35 1.11
C GLU A 199 -18.14 -2.66 0.33
N LYS A 200 -17.77 -1.87 -0.67
CA LYS A 200 -18.73 -1.08 -1.47
C LYS A 200 -19.76 -1.97 -2.19
N GLN A 201 -19.38 -3.20 -2.54
CA GLN A 201 -20.27 -4.18 -3.18
C GLN A 201 -21.44 -4.59 -2.29
N ILE A 202 -21.35 -4.44 -0.96
CA ILE A 202 -22.45 -4.73 -0.03
C ILE A 202 -23.65 -3.83 -0.33
N CYS A 203 -23.43 -2.54 -0.57
CA CYS A 203 -24.48 -1.58 -0.93
C CYS A 203 -25.16 -1.97 -2.25
N ASP A 204 -24.40 -2.45 -3.23
CA ASP A 204 -24.91 -2.81 -4.56
C ASP A 204 -25.61 -4.17 -4.61
N THR A 205 -25.32 -5.05 -3.64
CA THR A 205 -25.81 -6.44 -3.65
C THR A 205 -26.85 -6.68 -2.55
N VAL A 206 -26.49 -6.46 -1.28
CA VAL A 206 -27.37 -6.69 -0.12
C VAL A 206 -28.54 -5.73 -0.14
N PHE A 207 -28.23 -4.43 -0.16
CA PHE A 207 -29.27 -3.40 -0.05
C PHE A 207 -30.09 -3.25 -1.32
N LYS A 208 -29.58 -3.73 -2.47
CA LYS A 208 -30.41 -3.90 -3.65
C LYS A 208 -31.49 -4.96 -3.44
N ASN A 209 -31.19 -6.09 -2.81
CA ASN A 209 -32.18 -7.13 -2.55
C ASN A 209 -33.22 -6.68 -1.52
N LEU A 210 -32.79 -5.92 -0.51
CA LEU A 210 -33.67 -5.42 0.55
C LEU A 210 -34.53 -4.21 0.12
N LEU A 211 -33.92 -3.20 -0.50
CA LEU A 211 -34.62 -1.97 -0.89
C LEU A 211 -35.22 -2.03 -2.29
N GLY A 212 -34.78 -2.97 -3.14
CA GLY A 212 -35.15 -3.00 -4.54
C GLY A 212 -34.86 -1.67 -5.22
N ASP A 213 -35.85 -1.18 -5.98
CA ASP A 213 -35.83 0.10 -6.67
C ASP A 213 -36.47 1.25 -5.87
N THR A 214 -36.56 1.12 -4.54
CA THR A 214 -37.15 2.16 -3.69
C THR A 214 -36.45 3.51 -3.86
N ILE A 215 -37.24 4.57 -4.02
CA ILE A 215 -36.78 5.94 -4.24
C ILE A 215 -37.02 6.75 -2.97
N VAL A 216 -36.10 7.64 -2.61
CA VAL A 216 -36.31 8.67 -1.58
C VAL A 216 -36.47 10.03 -2.26
N MET A 217 -37.47 10.79 -1.81
CA MET A 217 -37.80 12.13 -2.29
C MET A 217 -38.02 13.10 -1.13
N ASP A 218 -38.12 14.39 -1.41
CA ASP A 218 -38.26 15.42 -0.37
C ASP A 218 -39.63 15.38 0.33
N ASP A 219 -40.73 15.33 -0.44
CA ASP A 219 -42.09 15.47 0.08
C ASP A 219 -43.14 14.65 -0.69
N LEU A 220 -44.32 14.50 -0.08
CA LEU A 220 -45.43 13.71 -0.64
C LEU A 220 -46.00 14.28 -1.96
N ASN A 221 -46.04 15.61 -2.14
CA ASN A 221 -46.54 16.22 -3.37
C ASN A 221 -45.59 15.91 -4.53
N SER A 222 -44.29 16.06 -4.29
CA SER A 222 -43.25 15.66 -5.25
C SER A 222 -43.32 14.16 -5.58
N ALA A 223 -43.52 13.29 -4.58
CA ALA A 223 -43.64 11.85 -4.78
C ALA A 223 -44.86 11.44 -5.61
N THR A 224 -46.02 12.03 -5.34
CA THR A 224 -47.26 11.72 -6.07
C THR A 224 -47.21 12.26 -7.51
N ASN A 225 -46.64 13.44 -7.72
CA ASN A 225 -46.39 14.00 -9.05
C ASN A 225 -45.39 13.13 -9.84
N TYR A 226 -44.27 12.73 -9.23
CA TYR A 226 -43.29 11.85 -9.86
C TYR A 226 -43.92 10.53 -10.30
N ARG A 227 -44.70 9.87 -9.41
CA ARG A 227 -45.42 8.65 -9.77
C ARG A 227 -46.34 8.85 -10.98
N ARG A 228 -47.09 9.96 -11.02
CA ARG A 228 -48.00 10.27 -12.14
C ARG A 228 -47.25 10.33 -13.46
N GLU A 229 -46.11 11.02 -13.49
CA GLU A 229 -45.29 11.16 -14.70
C GLU A 229 -44.60 9.85 -15.10
N VAL A 230 -44.11 9.05 -14.14
CA VAL A 230 -43.57 7.70 -14.43
C VAL A 230 -44.63 6.81 -15.11
N LEU A 231 -45.84 6.79 -14.57
CA LEU A 231 -46.93 5.96 -15.12
C LEU A 231 -47.43 6.48 -16.47
N ARG A 232 -47.49 7.80 -16.68
CA ARG A 232 -47.79 8.42 -17.99
C ARG A 232 -46.83 7.95 -19.08
N ASN A 233 -45.55 7.77 -18.73
CA ASN A 233 -44.53 7.26 -19.62
C ASN A 233 -44.51 5.72 -19.73
N GLN A 234 -45.59 5.05 -19.28
CA GLN A 234 -45.75 3.59 -19.31
C GLN A 234 -44.60 2.82 -18.61
N ALA A 235 -43.95 3.45 -17.64
CA ALA A 235 -42.89 2.84 -16.86
C ALA A 235 -43.42 2.33 -15.51
N PHE A 236 -42.78 1.29 -14.97
CA PHE A 236 -43.06 0.81 -13.62
C PHE A 236 -42.57 1.81 -12.57
N CYS A 237 -43.43 2.15 -11.61
CA CYS A 237 -43.07 3.02 -10.49
C CYS A 237 -42.86 2.20 -9.21
N PRO A 238 -41.62 2.16 -8.66
CA PRO A 238 -41.33 1.49 -7.40
C PRO A 238 -41.95 2.21 -6.20
N THR A 239 -41.71 1.68 -5.00
CA THR A 239 -42.06 2.36 -3.75
C THR A 239 -41.28 3.66 -3.62
N ILE A 240 -41.95 4.73 -3.18
CA ILE A 240 -41.34 6.03 -2.91
C ILE A 240 -41.47 6.31 -1.41
N LEU A 241 -40.35 6.64 -0.77
CA LEU A 241 -40.25 7.18 0.57
C LEU A 241 -40.00 8.67 0.47
N THR A 242 -40.45 9.41 1.47
CA THR A 242 -40.33 10.87 1.50
C THR A 242 -39.70 11.29 2.81
N ARG A 243 -38.86 12.32 2.81
CA ARG A 243 -38.16 12.80 4.01
C ARG A 243 -39.12 13.26 5.10
N ASP A 244 -40.29 13.78 4.72
CA ASP A 244 -41.40 14.09 5.64
C ASP A 244 -42.09 12.84 6.24
N GLY A 245 -41.61 11.64 5.94
CA GLY A 245 -42.00 10.39 6.59
C GLY A 245 -43.12 9.61 5.90
N ASN A 246 -43.53 9.93 4.68
CA ASN A 246 -44.60 9.21 3.99
C ASN A 246 -44.06 8.10 3.06
N ARG A 247 -44.84 7.03 2.90
CA ARG A 247 -44.60 5.98 1.92
C ARG A 247 -45.72 5.93 0.88
N VAL A 248 -45.33 6.04 -0.39
CA VAL A 248 -46.17 5.70 -1.54
C VAL A 248 -45.74 4.31 -2.01
N SER A 249 -46.57 3.30 -1.77
CA SER A 249 -46.25 1.92 -2.19
C SER A 249 -46.13 1.81 -3.72
N ALA A 250 -45.42 0.79 -4.21
CA ALA A 250 -45.35 0.50 -5.65
C ALA A 250 -46.74 0.30 -6.31
N LYS A 251 -47.75 -0.13 -5.54
CA LYS A 251 -49.16 -0.23 -5.97
C LYS A 251 -49.89 1.13 -6.03
N GLY A 252 -49.27 2.20 -5.58
CA GLY A 252 -49.80 3.56 -5.56
C GLY A 252 -50.60 3.92 -4.31
N LYS A 253 -50.69 3.02 -3.32
CA LYS A 253 -51.35 3.31 -2.04
C LYS A 253 -50.44 4.20 -1.18
N PHE A 254 -51.01 5.28 -0.65
CA PHE A 254 -50.40 6.18 0.34
C PHE A 254 -51.47 6.60 1.37
N GLY A 255 -51.05 7.14 2.51
CA GLY A 255 -51.94 7.46 3.64
C GLY A 255 -52.19 6.29 4.59
N GLY A 256 -52.72 6.60 5.77
CA GLY A 256 -52.86 5.67 6.91
C GLY A 256 -51.58 5.57 7.76
N SER A 257 -51.73 5.20 9.04
CA SER A 257 -50.61 5.09 9.99
C SER A 257 -49.54 4.11 9.54
N GLN A 258 -49.93 3.04 8.82
CA GLN A 258 -49.02 2.07 8.24
C GLN A 258 -48.11 2.63 7.14
N ASN A 259 -48.40 3.81 6.59
CA ASN A 259 -47.58 4.48 5.56
C ASN A 259 -46.94 5.78 6.07
N LYS A 260 -46.94 5.98 7.39
CA LYS A 260 -46.26 7.10 8.04
C LYS A 260 -45.17 6.56 8.96
N ALA A 261 -43.93 6.96 8.70
CA ALA A 261 -42.80 6.62 9.54
C ALA A 261 -42.96 7.28 10.93
N PRO A 262 -42.75 6.54 12.03
CA PRO A 262 -42.75 7.12 13.36
C PRO A 262 -41.54 8.03 13.56
N ARG A 263 -41.48 8.68 14.73
CA ARG A 263 -40.31 9.47 15.12
C ARG A 263 -39.10 8.57 15.35
N ILE A 264 -37.91 9.16 15.27
CA ILE A 264 -36.65 8.43 15.23
C ILE A 264 -36.30 7.76 16.58
N GLU A 265 -36.75 8.32 17.71
CA GLU A 265 -36.38 7.88 19.06
C GLU A 265 -36.89 6.47 19.39
N GLY A 266 -37.95 6.01 18.71
CA GLY A 266 -38.51 4.66 18.86
C GLY A 266 -38.08 3.68 17.79
N LEU A 267 -37.10 4.02 16.95
CA LEU A 267 -36.66 3.22 15.81
C LEU A 267 -35.23 2.73 16.01
N GLN A 268 -35.00 1.46 15.66
CA GLN A 268 -33.66 1.00 15.31
C GLN A 268 -33.30 1.60 13.96
N VAL A 269 -32.23 2.38 13.91
CA VAL A 269 -31.84 3.18 12.74
C VAL A 269 -30.40 2.95 12.34
N PHE A 270 -30.09 3.12 11.04
CA PHE A 270 -28.72 3.10 10.55
C PHE A 270 -27.88 4.19 11.23
N SER A 271 -26.62 3.87 11.51
CA SER A 271 -25.69 4.84 12.11
C SER A 271 -25.39 6.00 11.16
N ALA A 272 -25.09 7.17 11.71
CA ALA A 272 -24.49 8.25 10.94
C ALA A 272 -22.99 7.99 10.72
N PRO A 273 -22.42 8.35 9.55
CA PRO A 273 -20.98 8.36 9.35
C PRO A 273 -20.31 9.44 10.20
N PHE A 274 -18.98 9.31 10.38
CA PHE A 274 -18.22 10.43 10.93
C PHE A 274 -18.15 11.59 9.91
N PRO A 275 -17.97 12.84 10.38
CA PRO A 275 -17.76 13.96 9.49
C PRO A 275 -16.55 13.74 8.56
N LYS A 276 -16.56 14.31 7.35
CA LYS A 276 -15.44 14.18 6.38
C LYS A 276 -14.07 14.51 6.98
N ARG A 277 -14.03 15.48 7.91
CA ARG A 277 -12.82 15.88 8.65
C ARG A 277 -12.21 14.71 9.43
N TYR A 278 -13.01 13.83 10.02
CA TYR A 278 -12.50 12.65 10.74
C TYR A 278 -11.69 11.73 9.82
N TYR A 279 -12.22 11.43 8.63
CA TYR A 279 -11.52 10.58 7.67
C TYR A 279 -10.24 11.25 7.13
N ALA A 280 -10.29 12.56 6.85
CA ALA A 280 -9.11 13.32 6.46
C ALA A 280 -8.03 13.30 7.56
N LEU A 281 -8.40 13.44 8.83
CA LEU A 281 -7.46 13.34 9.95
C LEU A 281 -6.84 11.96 10.07
N LYS A 282 -7.61 10.89 9.84
CA LYS A 282 -7.09 9.52 9.82
C LYS A 282 -6.07 9.34 8.70
N GLU A 283 -6.39 9.75 7.47
CA GLU A 283 -5.46 9.69 6.34
C GLU A 283 -4.17 10.50 6.60
N GLU A 284 -4.30 11.72 7.14
CA GLU A 284 -3.14 12.53 7.52
C GLU A 284 -2.29 11.87 8.61
N THR A 285 -2.93 11.25 9.59
CA THR A 285 -2.25 10.52 10.67
C THR A 285 -1.50 9.30 10.12
N ASP A 286 -2.12 8.54 9.22
CA ASP A 286 -1.49 7.37 8.58
C ASP A 286 -0.27 7.80 7.76
N MET A 287 -0.35 8.89 6.99
CA MET A 287 0.79 9.44 6.25
C MET A 287 1.94 9.87 7.18
N LEU A 288 1.63 10.49 8.32
CA LEU A 288 2.65 10.88 9.30
C LEU A 288 3.30 9.66 9.97
N LEU A 289 2.53 8.60 10.25
CA LEU A 289 3.05 7.34 10.77
C LEU A 289 3.98 6.64 9.77
N GLU A 290 3.61 6.62 8.47
CA GLU A 290 4.48 6.13 7.41
C GLU A 290 5.77 6.93 7.30
N TYR A 291 5.68 8.25 7.40
CA TYR A 291 6.85 9.12 7.40
C TYR A 291 7.75 8.87 8.62
N CYS A 292 7.19 8.71 9.82
CA CYS A 292 7.94 8.28 11.01
C CYS A 292 8.67 6.95 10.77
N ALA A 293 8.00 5.96 10.19
CA ALA A 293 8.62 4.67 9.88
C ALA A 293 9.77 4.81 8.86
N ALA A 294 9.63 5.71 7.88
CA ALA A 294 10.69 6.01 6.91
C ALA A 294 11.89 6.70 7.58
N LEU A 295 11.67 7.64 8.50
CA LEU A 295 12.73 8.26 9.29
C LEU A 295 13.49 7.23 10.13
N THR A 296 12.80 6.35 10.85
CA THR A 296 13.45 5.30 11.64
C THR A 296 14.28 4.36 10.76
N LYS A 297 13.82 4.03 9.55
CA LYS A 297 14.61 3.23 8.60
C LYS A 297 15.86 3.97 8.14
N LYS A 298 15.75 5.27 7.87
CA LYS A 298 16.90 6.12 7.51
C LYS A 298 17.93 6.14 8.65
N GLU A 299 17.50 6.38 9.89
CA GLU A 299 18.39 6.42 11.06
C GLU A 299 19.15 5.10 11.24
N LYS A 300 18.46 3.96 11.06
CA LYS A 300 19.09 2.63 11.08
C LYS A 300 20.11 2.45 9.96
N ALA A 301 19.78 2.84 8.73
CA ALA A 301 20.71 2.75 7.60
C ALA A 301 21.96 3.62 7.80
N GLU A 302 21.80 4.83 8.36
CA GLU A 302 22.93 5.67 8.72
C GLU A 302 23.77 5.07 9.86
N GLU A 303 23.15 4.40 10.83
CA GLU A 303 23.86 3.69 11.89
C GLU A 303 24.64 2.48 11.36
N GLU A 304 24.03 1.67 10.49
CA GLU A 304 24.68 0.55 9.81
C GLU A 304 25.87 1.02 8.97
N GLN A 305 25.71 2.12 8.22
CA GLN A 305 26.80 2.73 7.46
C GLN A 305 27.94 3.19 8.38
N ARG A 306 27.63 3.83 9.50
CA ARG A 306 28.63 4.25 10.50
C ARG A 306 29.37 3.06 11.08
N ASN A 307 28.67 1.97 11.40
CA ASN A 307 29.27 0.78 11.96
C ASN A 307 30.17 0.07 10.93
N HIS A 308 29.72 -0.03 9.67
CA HIS A 308 30.54 -0.56 8.59
C HIS A 308 31.84 0.22 8.40
N LEU A 309 31.76 1.56 8.47
CA LEU A 309 32.94 2.40 8.37
C LEU A 309 33.94 2.15 9.52
N LYS A 310 33.45 2.06 10.76
CA LYS A 310 34.30 1.70 11.91
C LYS A 310 34.98 0.34 11.71
N THR A 311 34.29 -0.62 11.09
CA THR A 311 34.87 -1.92 10.75
C THR A 311 35.96 -1.80 9.69
N LEU A 312 35.78 -0.97 8.66
CA LEU A 312 36.82 -0.70 7.65
C LEU A 312 38.06 -0.03 8.25
N GLU A 313 37.89 0.80 9.28
CA GLU A 313 38.98 1.43 10.04
C GLU A 313 39.61 0.53 11.12
N SER A 314 39.12 -0.70 11.27
CA SER A 314 39.66 -1.63 12.28
C SER A 314 41.09 -2.05 11.95
N PRO A 315 41.94 -2.28 12.97
CA PRO A 315 43.32 -2.71 12.76
C PRO A 315 43.43 -3.97 11.89
N GLU A 316 42.49 -4.91 12.04
CA GLU A 316 42.46 -6.17 11.31
C GLU A 316 42.17 -5.97 9.81
N MET A 317 41.27 -5.06 9.45
CA MET A 317 40.95 -4.74 8.05
C MET A 317 42.04 -3.90 7.38
N ILE A 318 42.67 -2.98 8.12
CA ILE A 318 43.83 -2.24 7.64
C ILE A 318 44.99 -3.20 7.33
N GLN A 319 45.24 -4.17 8.21
CA GLN A 319 46.29 -5.18 8.01
C GLN A 319 45.99 -6.09 6.81
N LYS A 320 44.72 -6.54 6.64
CA LYS A 320 44.30 -7.28 5.43
C LYS A 320 44.48 -6.45 4.16
N GLN A 321 44.17 -5.16 4.20
CA GLN A 321 44.36 -4.25 3.07
C GLN A 321 45.84 -4.10 2.70
N GLU A 322 46.73 -4.02 3.69
CA GLU A 322 48.19 -3.99 3.49
C GLU A 322 48.69 -5.30 2.89
N GLN A 323 48.23 -6.46 3.38
CA GLN A 323 48.57 -7.77 2.83
C GLN A 323 48.12 -7.92 1.37
N VAL A 324 46.90 -7.50 1.03
CA VAL A 324 46.41 -7.51 -0.37
C VAL A 324 47.24 -6.59 -1.25
N THR A 325 47.70 -5.46 -0.72
CA THR A 325 48.56 -4.53 -1.48
C THR A 325 49.94 -5.14 -1.73
N GLN A 326 50.52 -5.81 -0.73
CA GLN A 326 51.78 -6.55 -0.89
C GLN A 326 51.65 -7.70 -1.89
N MET A 327 50.61 -8.53 -1.79
CA MET A 327 50.36 -9.61 -2.76
C MET A 327 50.20 -9.09 -4.19
N LYS A 328 49.54 -7.93 -4.39
CA LYS A 328 49.43 -7.31 -5.72
C LYS A 328 50.78 -6.86 -6.27
N MET A 329 51.64 -6.27 -5.44
CA MET A 329 52.99 -5.89 -5.88
C MET A 329 53.82 -7.12 -6.26
N GLN A 330 53.71 -8.21 -5.49
CA GLN A 330 54.37 -9.48 -5.83
C GLN A 330 53.85 -10.07 -7.14
N LEU A 331 52.54 -10.05 -7.38
CA LEU A 331 51.94 -10.49 -8.63
C LEU A 331 52.44 -9.67 -9.83
N GLN A 332 52.49 -8.34 -9.70
CA GLN A 332 53.01 -7.48 -10.77
C GLN A 332 54.48 -7.76 -11.07
N GLU A 333 55.28 -8.05 -10.06
CA GLU A 333 56.70 -8.40 -10.26
C GLU A 333 56.83 -9.77 -10.94
N ILE A 334 56.01 -10.76 -10.56
CA ILE A 334 55.97 -12.08 -11.23
C ILE A 334 55.53 -11.93 -12.69
N GLU A 335 54.50 -11.13 -12.96
CA GLU A 335 54.04 -10.84 -14.33
C GLU A 335 55.13 -10.16 -15.16
N LYS A 336 55.90 -9.24 -14.57
CA LYS A 336 57.03 -8.58 -15.22
C LYS A 336 58.16 -9.58 -15.54
N GLN A 337 58.51 -10.45 -14.59
CA GLN A 337 59.52 -11.48 -14.79
C GLN A 337 59.10 -12.51 -15.84
N LEU A 338 57.82 -12.90 -15.87
CA LEU A 338 57.28 -13.78 -16.90
C LEU A 338 57.24 -13.11 -18.29
N GLY A 339 57.05 -11.80 -18.35
CA GLY A 339 57.17 -11.00 -19.59
C GLY A 339 58.61 -10.85 -20.09
N GLU A 340 59.60 -10.80 -19.20
CA GLU A 340 61.03 -10.74 -19.54
C GLU A 340 61.60 -12.07 -20.05
N ILE A 341 60.98 -13.21 -19.69
CA ILE A 341 61.39 -14.55 -20.16
C ILE A 341 61.06 -14.79 -21.65
N PHE A 342 60.39 -13.85 -22.34
CA PHE A 342 59.92 -14.06 -23.71
C PHE A 342 60.49 -13.12 -24.78
N PHE A 343 61.79 -12.78 -24.80
CA PHE A 343 62.42 -12.26 -26.03
C PHE A 343 63.94 -12.49 -26.06
N CYS A 344 64.38 -13.47 -26.84
CA CYS A 344 65.76 -13.54 -27.30
C CYS A 344 65.74 -13.80 -28.81
N PRO A 345 65.85 -12.78 -29.68
CA PRO A 345 65.89 -12.99 -31.11
C PRO A 345 67.27 -13.54 -31.47
N THR A 346 67.37 -14.82 -31.80
CA THR A 346 68.55 -15.33 -32.51
C THR A 346 68.27 -15.28 -34.00
N ALA A 347 68.95 -14.38 -34.72
CA ALA A 347 68.88 -14.33 -36.17
C ALA A 347 69.70 -15.50 -36.74
N VAL A 348 69.06 -16.35 -37.56
CA VAL A 348 69.75 -17.37 -38.36
C VAL A 348 69.59 -16.98 -39.82
N LEU A 349 70.71 -16.97 -40.55
CA LEU A 349 70.73 -16.79 -41.99
C LEU A 349 70.51 -18.14 -42.67
N ASP A 350 69.45 -18.26 -43.48
CA ASP A 350 69.29 -19.39 -44.39
C ASP A 350 70.18 -19.20 -45.63
N GLY A 351 70.57 -20.30 -46.28
CA GLY A 351 71.47 -20.42 -47.44
C GLY A 351 71.02 -19.72 -48.73
N LYS A 352 70.10 -18.75 -48.63
CA LYS A 352 69.72 -17.78 -49.67
C LYS A 352 69.85 -16.32 -49.21
N ASN A 353 70.50 -16.05 -48.08
CA ASN A 353 70.80 -14.71 -47.56
C ASN A 353 69.55 -13.85 -47.24
N GLN A 354 68.47 -14.47 -46.73
CA GLN A 354 67.37 -13.74 -46.08
C GLN A 354 67.34 -14.08 -44.58
N ILE A 355 67.04 -13.07 -43.75
CA ILE A 355 66.89 -13.21 -42.29
C ILE A 355 65.53 -13.84 -42.03
N VAL A 356 65.52 -15.03 -41.41
CA VAL A 356 64.30 -15.68 -40.93
C VAL A 356 64.36 -15.74 -39.40
N PHE A 357 63.35 -15.18 -38.73
CA PHE A 357 63.19 -15.31 -37.28
C PHE A 357 62.46 -16.63 -36.97
N CYS A 358 63.18 -17.60 -36.41
CA CYS A 358 62.59 -18.82 -35.88
C CYS A 358 62.34 -18.69 -34.37
N LEU A 359 61.08 -18.85 -33.95
CA LEU A 359 60.68 -18.96 -32.54
C LEU A 359 60.95 -20.38 -32.04
N PHE A 360 61.89 -20.55 -31.11
CA PHE A 360 62.07 -21.81 -30.37
C PHE A 360 61.54 -21.64 -28.94
N PHE A 361 60.57 -22.48 -28.56
CA PHE A 361 60.15 -22.67 -27.18
C PHE A 361 61.06 -23.71 -26.52
N PHE A 362 61.86 -23.33 -25.53
CA PHE A 362 62.51 -24.30 -24.64
C PHE A 362 61.63 -24.51 -23.40
N LEU A 363 60.87 -25.62 -23.38
CA LEU A 363 60.30 -26.16 -22.16
C LEU A 363 61.37 -27.01 -21.46
N THR A 364 62.03 -26.46 -20.45
CA THR A 364 62.81 -27.30 -19.52
C THR A 364 61.85 -27.97 -18.53
N ALA A 365 61.55 -29.24 -18.78
CA ALA A 365 60.85 -30.10 -17.82
C ALA A 365 61.78 -30.51 -16.67
N PRO A 366 61.34 -30.48 -15.39
CA PRO A 366 62.02 -31.18 -14.32
C PRO A 366 61.67 -32.68 -14.35
N SER A 367 62.70 -33.50 -14.15
CA SER A 367 62.72 -34.97 -14.15
C SER A 367 61.71 -35.63 -13.20
N CYS A 368 60.99 -36.65 -13.71
CA CYS A 368 60.21 -37.60 -12.92
C CYS A 368 61.11 -38.63 -12.21
N GLN A 369 60.76 -38.99 -10.96
CA GLN A 369 61.04 -40.31 -10.38
C GLN A 369 59.75 -41.15 -10.38
N PRO A 370 59.83 -42.49 -10.52
CA PRO A 370 58.67 -43.37 -10.74
C PRO A 370 57.95 -43.77 -9.43
N PRO A 371 56.68 -44.23 -9.50
CA PRO A 371 55.85 -44.51 -8.33
C PRO A 371 56.01 -45.97 -7.82
N PRO A 372 55.73 -46.25 -6.53
CA PRO A 372 55.47 -47.60 -6.04
C PRO A 372 53.96 -47.99 -6.12
N PRO A 373 53.61 -49.31 -6.10
CA PRO A 373 52.31 -49.84 -6.55
C PRO A 373 51.27 -50.03 -5.43
N PRO A 374 50.00 -50.39 -5.76
CA PRO A 374 48.81 -50.15 -4.93
C PRO A 374 48.29 -51.37 -4.16
N HIS A 375 47.72 -51.15 -2.97
CA HIS A 375 46.72 -51.97 -2.25
C HIS A 375 46.17 -51.09 -1.10
N SER A 376 44.91 -51.06 -0.65
CA SER A 376 43.67 -51.76 -0.96
C SER A 376 42.52 -51.06 -0.20
N GLN A 377 41.36 -50.89 -0.83
CA GLN A 377 39.99 -50.91 -0.29
C GLN A 377 39.60 -50.08 0.97
N LYS A 378 38.64 -49.15 0.81
CA LYS A 378 37.21 -49.22 1.25
C LYS A 378 36.57 -47.82 1.07
N LEU A 379 35.56 -47.68 0.18
CA LEU A 379 34.12 -47.53 0.50
C LEU A 379 33.87 -46.35 1.48
N SER A 380 33.11 -45.29 1.18
CA SER A 380 31.84 -45.10 0.44
C SER A 380 31.61 -43.57 0.27
N LYS A 381 31.11 -43.03 -0.85
CA LYS A 381 29.67 -42.83 -1.22
C LYS A 381 28.90 -42.12 -0.08
N ILE A 382 28.31 -40.92 -0.20
CA ILE A 382 27.36 -40.42 -1.21
C ILE A 382 27.16 -38.89 -1.07
N CYS A 383 27.11 -38.23 -2.24
CA CYS A 383 26.30 -37.12 -2.75
C CYS A 383 25.67 -36.03 -1.84
N SER A 384 25.96 -34.79 -2.26
CA SER A 384 25.05 -33.67 -2.57
C SER A 384 23.79 -33.42 -1.71
N HIS A 385 23.69 -32.16 -1.24
CA HIS A 385 22.72 -31.24 -1.84
C HIS A 385 23.29 -29.82 -1.91
#